data_AF-W1XF79-F1
#
_entry.id   AF-W1XF79-F1
#
_cell.length_a   1.000
_cell.length_b   1.000
_cell.length_c   1.000
_cell.angle_alpha   90.00
_cell.angle_beta   90.00
_cell.angle_gamma   90.00
#
_symmetry.space_group_name_H-M   'P 1'
#
loop_
_entity.id
_entity.type
_entity.pdbx_description
1 polymer ?
#
loop_
_entity_poly.entity_id
_entity_poly.type
_entity_poly.pdbx_seq_one_letter_code
_entity_poly.pdbx_strand_id
1 'polypeptide(L)'
;KIKSLGVALTLSLGEKTFDQYKAFKDAGADRYLIRIETTDKKLYETMDPGMSFNERIQCLKDLDKLGYEVGSGILIGLPGQTLESIAKDILFF
;
A
#
# COMPACT_ATOMS: atom_id res chain seq x y z
N LYS A 1 5.54 -22.33 11.94
CA LYS A 1 4.85 -21.07 11.57
C LYS A 1 5.84 -19.93 11.84
N ILE A 2 6.11 -19.01 10.91
CA ILE A 2 7.14 -17.96 11.13
C ILE A 2 6.92 -17.21 12.45
N LYS A 3 5.65 -16.94 12.80
CA LYS A 3 5.28 -16.26 14.03
C LYS A 3 5.70 -16.97 15.33
N SER A 4 5.90 -18.29 15.31
CA SER A 4 6.38 -19.03 16.49
C SER A 4 7.86 -18.76 16.83
N LEU A 5 8.60 -18.07 15.95
CA LEU A 5 9.98 -17.65 16.19
C LEU A 5 10.06 -16.34 17.00
N GLY A 6 8.92 -15.72 17.36
CA GLY A 6 8.89 -14.49 18.14
C GLY A 6 9.33 -13.23 17.36
N VAL A 7 9.37 -13.30 16.03
CA VAL A 7 9.76 -12.18 15.15
C VAL A 7 8.53 -11.45 14.60
N ALA A 8 8.72 -10.20 14.18
CA ALA A 8 7.74 -9.45 13.41
C ALA A 8 7.71 -9.94 11.95
N LEU A 9 6.52 -10.21 11.41
CA LEU A 9 6.29 -10.61 10.03
C LEU A 9 5.69 -9.44 9.25
N THR A 10 6.42 -9.00 8.23
CA THR A 10 5.96 -7.98 7.27
C THR A 10 5.62 -8.66 5.95
N LEU A 11 4.42 -8.40 5.43
CA LEU A 11 4.00 -8.88 4.11
C LEU A 11 4.11 -7.76 3.07
N SER A 12 4.37 -8.12 1.81
CA SER A 12 4.43 -7.19 0.68
C SER A 12 3.91 -7.89 -0.57
N LEU A 13 2.61 -8.21 -0.60
CA LEU A 13 1.99 -9.10 -1.59
C LEU A 13 1.02 -8.37 -2.53
N GLY A 14 1.13 -7.04 -2.64
CA GLY A 14 0.25 -6.20 -3.47
C GLY A 14 -1.18 -6.07 -2.95
N GLU A 15 -2.11 -5.74 -3.85
CA GLU A 15 -3.54 -5.59 -3.56
C GLU A 15 -4.20 -6.95 -3.31
N LYS A 16 -5.06 -7.02 -2.30
CA LYS A 16 -5.83 -8.21 -1.90
C LYS A 16 -7.19 -7.76 -1.38
N THR A 17 -8.12 -8.70 -1.26
CA THR A 17 -9.42 -8.41 -0.66
C THR A 17 -9.28 -8.21 0.85
N PHE A 18 -10.24 -7.50 1.45
CA PHE A 18 -10.33 -7.34 2.91
C PHE A 18 -10.23 -8.68 3.65
N ASP A 19 -10.95 -9.71 3.19
CA ASP A 19 -10.95 -11.04 3.82
C ASP A 19 -9.59 -11.73 3.74
N GLN A 20 -8.84 -11.54 2.65
CA GLN A 20 -7.48 -12.03 2.53
C GLN A 20 -6.53 -11.32 3.50
N TYR A 21 -6.60 -9.99 3.58
CA TYR A 21 -5.83 -9.23 4.57
C TYR A 21 -6.16 -9.64 6.01
N LYS A 22 -7.44 -9.88 6.31
CA LYS A 22 -7.89 -10.36 7.61
C LYS A 22 -7.33 -11.76 7.89
N ALA A 23 -7.41 -12.68 6.94
CA ALA A 23 -6.85 -14.02 7.08
C ALA A 23 -5.34 -14.00 7.36
N PHE A 24 -4.60 -13.09 6.72
CA PHE A 24 -3.17 -12.90 7.00
C PHE A 24 -2.92 -12.36 8.42
N LYS A 25 -3.76 -11.42 8.89
CA LYS A 25 -3.66 -10.83 10.22
C LYS A 25 -3.93 -11.88 11.29
N ASP A 26 -5.00 -12.65 11.12
CA ASP A 26 -5.38 -13.78 11.97
C ASP A 26 -4.30 -14.88 11.99
N ALA A 27 -3.55 -15.04 10.88
CA ALA A 27 -2.41 -15.94 10.80
C ALA A 27 -1.12 -15.42 11.48
N GLY A 28 -1.12 -14.16 11.93
CA GLY A 28 -0.05 -13.55 12.73
C GLY A 28 0.86 -12.59 11.96
N ALA A 29 0.43 -12.03 10.82
CA ALA A 29 1.15 -10.94 10.16
C ALA A 29 1.06 -9.64 10.98
N ASP A 30 2.18 -8.95 11.13
CA ASP A 30 2.27 -7.73 11.95
C ASP A 30 2.13 -6.48 11.09
N ARG A 31 2.86 -6.44 9.98
CA ARG A 31 2.99 -5.27 9.10
C ARG A 31 2.63 -5.62 7.65
N TYR A 32 2.25 -4.61 6.89
CA TYR A 32 2.03 -4.75 5.45
C TYR A 32 2.65 -3.57 4.71
N LEU A 33 3.43 -3.86 3.67
CA LEU A 33 4.01 -2.86 2.78
C LEU A 33 3.20 -2.82 1.49
N ILE A 34 2.61 -1.66 1.21
CA ILE A 34 1.99 -1.36 -0.07
C ILE A 34 2.14 0.14 -0.34
N ARG A 35 2.92 0.48 -1.37
CA ARG A 35 3.12 1.85 -1.79
C ARG A 35 1.87 2.35 -2.52
N ILE A 36 1.56 3.63 -2.31
CA ILE A 36 0.61 4.38 -3.14
C ILE A 36 1.22 4.72 -4.50
N GLU A 37 2.56 4.67 -4.60
CA GLU A 37 3.39 4.93 -5.79
C GLU A 37 3.33 6.40 -6.25
N THR A 38 2.14 6.96 -6.43
CA THR A 38 1.87 8.39 -6.63
C THR A 38 0.41 8.69 -6.29
N THR A 39 0.14 9.87 -5.75
CA THR A 39 -1.22 10.39 -5.48
C THR A 39 -1.84 11.08 -6.69
N ASP A 40 -1.08 11.29 -7.75
CA ASP A 40 -1.63 11.67 -9.06
C ASP A 40 -2.31 10.44 -9.67
N LYS A 41 -3.63 10.39 -9.54
CA LYS A 41 -4.46 9.30 -10.07
C LYS A 41 -4.21 9.03 -11.56
N LYS A 42 -4.08 10.07 -12.38
CA LYS A 42 -3.89 9.88 -13.83
C LYS A 42 -2.53 9.26 -14.10
N LEU A 43 -1.50 9.71 -13.38
CA LEU A 43 -0.16 9.16 -13.49
C LEU A 43 -0.12 7.70 -12.98
N TYR A 44 -0.77 7.40 -11.85
CA TYR A 44 -0.90 6.05 -11.31
C TYR A 44 -1.47 5.09 -12.35
N GLU A 45 -2.64 5.41 -12.91
CA GLU A 45 -3.36 4.54 -13.87
C GLU A 45 -2.63 4.45 -15.23
N THR A 46 -1.79 5.44 -15.56
CA THR A 46 -0.93 5.40 -16.76
C THR A 46 0.29 4.51 -16.54
N MET A 47 0.89 4.55 -15.35
CA MET A 47 2.11 3.81 -15.02
C MET A 47 1.83 2.34 -14.65
N ASP A 48 0.62 2.01 -14.19
CA ASP A 48 0.20 0.64 -13.84
C ASP A 48 -1.13 0.28 -14.53
N PRO A 49 -1.12 -0.02 -15.85
CA PRO A 49 -2.35 -0.23 -16.62
C PRO A 49 -3.17 -1.41 -16.11
N GLY A 50 -4.46 -1.16 -15.88
CA GLY A 50 -5.40 -2.15 -15.36
C GLY A 50 -5.56 -2.15 -13.85
N MET A 51 -4.74 -1.37 -13.14
CA MET A 51 -4.90 -1.11 -11.70
C MET A 51 -5.69 0.18 -11.46
N SER A 52 -6.30 0.29 -10.28
CA SER A 52 -7.12 1.44 -9.89
C SER A 52 -6.51 2.17 -8.70
N PHE A 53 -6.31 3.48 -8.87
CA PHE A 53 -5.87 4.34 -7.76
C PHE A 53 -6.80 4.24 -6.54
N ASN A 54 -8.11 4.15 -6.80
CA ASN A 54 -9.11 4.07 -5.73
C ASN A 54 -9.05 2.73 -4.99
N GLU A 55 -8.79 1.63 -5.70
CA GLU A 55 -8.61 0.31 -5.09
C GLU A 55 -7.35 0.27 -4.24
N ARG A 56 -6.25 0.90 -4.71
CA ARG A 56 -5.03 1.06 -3.92
C ARG A 56 -5.26 1.81 -2.61
N ILE A 57 -5.99 2.93 -2.66
CA ILE A 57 -6.38 3.69 -1.46
C ILE A 57 -7.26 2.84 -0.54
N GLN A 58 -8.18 2.05 -1.10
CA GLN A 58 -9.02 1.16 -0.30
C GLN A 58 -8.20 0.08 0.40
N CYS A 59 -7.20 -0.51 -0.27
CA CYS A 59 -6.29 -1.47 0.34
C CYS A 59 -5.54 -0.88 1.55
N LEU A 60 -5.03 0.35 1.42
CA LEU A 60 -4.36 1.06 2.52
C LEU A 60 -5.30 1.25 3.72
N LYS A 61 -6.55 1.66 3.48
CA LYS A 61 -7.56 1.83 4.53
C LYS A 61 -7.97 0.50 5.18
N ASP A 62 -8.10 -0.56 4.39
CA ASP A 62 -8.47 -1.88 4.88
C ASP A 62 -7.38 -2.47 5.78
N LEU A 63 -6.11 -2.30 5.41
CA LEU A 63 -4.96 -2.69 6.23
C LEU A 63 -4.90 -1.92 7.55
N ASP A 64 -5.10 -0.59 7.51
CA ASP A 64 -5.16 0.25 8.71
C ASP A 64 -6.33 -0.17 9.63
N LYS A 65 -7.52 -0.38 9.06
CA LYS A 65 -8.70 -0.87 9.80
C LYS A 65 -8.48 -2.22 10.48
N LEU A 66 -7.66 -3.09 9.90
CA LEU A 66 -7.30 -4.40 10.47
C LEU A 66 -6.16 -4.30 11.52
N GLY A 67 -5.63 -3.10 11.78
CA GLY A 67 -4.60 -2.87 12.78
C GLY A 67 -3.21 -3.36 12.35
N TYR A 68 -2.92 -3.37 11.05
CA TYR A 68 -1.55 -3.52 10.58
C TYR A 68 -0.73 -2.27 10.87
N GLU A 69 0.57 -2.43 11.14
CA GLU A 69 1.50 -1.33 10.87
C GLU A 69 1.66 -1.25 9.35
N VAL A 70 1.07 -0.23 8.73
CA VAL A 70 1.05 -0.08 7.27
C VAL A 70 2.23 0.78 6.84
N GLY A 71 3.10 0.22 6.00
CA GLY A 71 4.14 0.98 5.32
C GLY A 71 3.70 1.30 3.89
N SER A 72 3.67 2.60 3.57
CA SER A 72 3.45 3.08 2.20
C SER A 72 4.63 3.94 1.74
N GLY A 73 4.51 4.55 0.56
CA GLY A 73 5.56 5.33 -0.06
C GLY A 73 5.24 5.68 -1.51
N ILE A 74 6.09 6.52 -2.09
CA ILE A 74 5.96 7.04 -3.45
C ILE A 74 7.21 6.77 -4.28
N LEU A 75 7.08 6.88 -5.59
CA LEU A 75 8.19 6.91 -6.54
C LEU A 75 8.49 8.37 -6.90
N ILE A 76 9.78 8.71 -7.05
CA ILE A 76 10.24 10.02 -7.50
C ILE A 76 10.87 9.86 -8.90
N GLY A 77 10.51 10.75 -9.81
CA GLY A 77 11.04 10.78 -11.17
C GLY A 77 10.23 9.93 -12.17
N LEU A 78 8.94 9.68 -11.89
CA LEU A 78 8.07 9.03 -12.87
C LEU A 78 7.92 9.92 -14.13
N PRO A 79 7.87 9.34 -15.35
CA PRO A 79 7.63 10.12 -16.56
C PRO A 79 6.34 10.94 -16.47
N GLY A 80 6.45 12.26 -16.54
CA GLY A 80 5.31 13.18 -16.42
C GLY A 80 4.94 13.58 -14.98
N GLN A 81 5.67 13.11 -13.96
CA GLN A 81 5.49 13.57 -12.58
C GLN A 81 5.93 15.02 -12.42
N THR A 82 5.07 15.84 -11.83
CA THR A 82 5.38 17.25 -11.55
C THR A 82 5.78 17.45 -10.10
N LEU A 83 6.39 18.60 -9.79
CA LEU A 83 6.70 18.97 -8.41
C LEU A 83 5.43 19.09 -7.54
N GLU A 84 4.31 19.52 -8.12
CA GLU A 84 3.02 19.56 -7.46
C GLU A 84 2.49 18.16 -7.12
N SER A 85 2.71 17.16 -7.99
CA SER A 85 2.40 15.77 -7.66
C SER A 85 3.23 15.30 -6.47
N ILE A 86 4.55 15.57 -6.47
CA ILE A 86 5.43 15.19 -5.37
C ILE A 86 5.02 15.89 -4.06
N ALA A 87 4.63 17.17 -4.13
CA ALA A 87 4.14 17.90 -2.97
C ALA A 87 2.84 17.28 -2.41
N LYS A 88 1.90 16.87 -3.28
CA LYS A 88 0.69 16.15 -2.87
C LYS A 88 1.00 14.79 -2.27
N ASP A 89 1.99 14.09 -2.82
CA ASP A 89 2.47 12.81 -2.30
C ASP A 89 2.99 12.94 -0.86
N ILE A 90 3.73 14.02 -0.57
CA ILE A 90 4.22 14.31 0.79
C ILE A 90 3.06 14.65 1.74
N LEU A 91 2.09 15.45 1.28
CA LEU A 91 0.91 15.84 2.08
C LEU A 91 -0.08 14.70 2.36
N PHE A 92 0.06 13.58 1.67
CA PHE A 92 -0.80 12.41 1.84
C PHE A 92 -0.47 11.59 3.10
N PHE A 93 0.77 11.66 3.59
CA PHE A 93 1.22 11.00 4.81
C PHE A 93 0.97 11.86 6.05
#